data_AF-A0A5Q4EPV3-F1
#
_entry.id   AF-A0A5Q4EPV3-F1
#
_cell.length_a   1.000
_cell.length_b   1.000
_cell.length_c   1.000
_cell.angle_alpha   90.00
_cell.angle_beta   90.00
_cell.angle_gamma   90.00
#
_symmetry.space_group_name_H-M   'P 1'
#
loop_
_entity.id
_entity.type
_entity.pdbx_description
1 polymer ?
#
loop_
_entity_poly.entity_id
_entity_poly.type
_entity_poly.pdbx_seq_one_letter_code
_entity_poly.pdbx_strand_id
1 'polypeptide(L)'
;MDKLIEAIAEDPSMFVNVLFALSSIVIIGATIVLCMRIGLKMKREQEISRREIAAYVAEGSISAEDAESLLQPRPWFSRGKTAEKIKEACRGLGGL
;
A
#
# COMPACT_ATOMS: atom_id res chain seq x y z
N MET A 1 30.99 -0.17 33.47
CA MET A 1 29.93 0.75 33.02
C MET A 1 30.32 2.20 33.30
N ASP A 2 31.12 2.45 34.34
CA ASP A 2 31.55 3.80 34.74
C ASP A 2 32.37 4.52 33.66
N LYS A 3 33.30 3.80 32.98
CA LYS A 3 34.06 4.34 31.84
C LYS A 3 33.21 4.77 30.63
N LEU A 4 32.03 4.16 30.49
CA LEU A 4 31.10 4.46 29.40
C LEU A 4 30.29 5.72 29.73
N ILE A 5 29.97 5.92 31.01
CA ILE A 5 29.30 7.12 31.52
C ILE A 5 30.26 8.31 31.51
N GLU A 6 31.53 8.09 31.86
CA GLU A 6 32.58 9.13 31.88
C GLU A 6 32.91 9.63 30.46
N ALA A 7 33.00 8.72 29.47
CA ALA A 7 33.20 9.09 28.05
C ALA A 7 31.99 9.79 27.41
N ILE A 8 30.76 9.53 27.90
CA ILE A 8 29.54 10.22 27.44
C ILE A 8 29.45 11.64 28.02
N ALA A 9 30.03 11.88 29.19
CA ALA A 9 30.03 13.18 29.85
C ALA A 9 31.07 14.17 29.27
N GLU A 10 32.12 13.66 28.62
CA GLU A 10 33.25 14.47 28.13
C GLU A 10 32.94 15.19 26.81
N ASP A 11 32.05 14.65 25.97
CA ASP A 11 31.65 15.26 24.69
C ASP A 11 30.15 15.14 24.39
N PRO A 12 29.38 16.25 24.41
CA PRO A 12 27.94 16.24 24.18
C PRO A 12 27.54 15.78 22.77
N SER A 13 28.46 15.86 21.80
CA SER A 13 28.24 15.40 20.42
C SER A 13 28.17 13.87 20.30
N MET A 14 28.93 13.13 21.10
CA MET A 14 28.91 11.66 21.11
C MET A 14 27.61 11.12 21.69
N PHE A 15 27.07 11.77 22.73
CA PHE A 15 25.78 11.41 23.31
C PHE A 15 24.62 11.54 22.29
N VAL A 16 24.60 12.65 21.55
CA VAL A 16 23.58 12.89 20.51
C VAL A 16 23.67 11.83 19.42
N ASN A 17 24.87 11.48 18.94
CA ASN A 17 25.05 10.45 17.91
C ASN A 17 24.58 9.07 18.37
N VAL A 18 24.87 8.67 19.61
CA VAL A 18 24.41 7.39 20.17
C VAL A 18 22.89 7.34 20.30
N LEU A 19 22.26 8.44 20.76
CA LEU A 19 20.81 8.53 20.82
C LEU A 19 20.17 8.40 19.43
N PHE A 20 20.71 9.10 18.42
CA PHE A 20 20.22 9.00 17.04
C PHE A 20 20.39 7.58 16.47
N ALA A 21 21.53 6.93 16.74
CA ALA A 21 21.77 5.56 16.32
C ALA A 21 20.73 4.60 16.91
N LEU A 22 20.48 4.68 18.22
CA LEU A 22 19.49 3.84 18.90
C LEU A 22 18.06 4.15 18.44
N SER A 23 17.69 5.42 18.30
CA SER A 23 16.35 5.79 17.85
C SER A 23 16.06 5.34 16.41
N SER A 24 17.07 5.40 15.54
CA SER A 24 16.93 5.01 14.13
C SER A 24 16.57 3.52 13.99
N ILE A 25 17.17 2.65 14.80
CA ILE A 25 16.92 1.20 14.79
C ILE A 25 15.46 0.92 15.18
N VAL A 26 14.95 1.60 16.21
CA VAL A 26 13.57 1.44 16.67
C VAL A 26 12.57 1.89 15.59
N ILE A 27 12.82 3.02 14.95
CA ILE A 27 11.95 3.56 13.89
C ILE A 27 11.92 2.62 12.68
N ILE A 28 13.08 2.14 12.24
CA ILE A 28 13.17 1.20 11.11
C ILE A 28 12.42 -0.10 11.44
N GLY A 29 12.65 -0.67 12.63
CA GLY A 29 11.97 -1.87 13.08
C GLY A 29 10.45 -1.71 13.11
N ALA A 30 9.95 -0.60 13.67
CA ALA A 30 8.52 -0.29 13.72
C ALA A 30 7.91 -0.16 12.31
N THR A 31 8.63 0.49 11.39
CA THR A 31 8.18 0.69 10.01
C THR A 31 8.01 -0.65 9.29
N ILE A 32 8.98 -1.56 9.42
CA ILE A 32 8.92 -2.89 8.80
C ILE A 32 7.68 -3.66 9.31
N VAL A 33 7.45 -3.67 10.63
CA VAL A 33 6.32 -4.37 11.23
C VAL A 33 4.98 -3.79 10.72
N LEU A 34 4.87 -2.47 10.62
CA LEU A 34 3.67 -1.81 10.10
C LEU A 34 3.42 -2.17 8.63
N CYS A 35 4.45 -2.14 7.78
CA CYS A 35 4.35 -2.54 6.38
C CYS A 35 3.87 -3.99 6.23
N MET A 36 4.41 -4.92 7.03
CA MET A 36 3.96 -6.32 7.02
C MET A 36 2.49 -6.45 7.44
N ARG A 37 2.07 -5.74 8.49
CA ARG A 37 0.68 -5.77 8.97
C ARG A 37 -0.30 -5.26 7.92
N ILE A 38 0.03 -4.16 7.23
CA ILE A 38 -0.79 -3.60 6.16
C ILE A 38 -0.90 -4.59 4.99
N GLY A 39 0.22 -5.18 4.55
CA GLY A 39 0.22 -6.15 3.46
C GLY A 39 -0.64 -7.39 3.75
N LEU A 40 -0.64 -7.87 5.00
CA LEU A 40 -1.49 -8.98 5.41
C LEU A 40 -2.98 -8.62 5.43
N LYS A 41 -3.33 -7.40 5.86
CA LYS A 41 -4.72 -6.92 5.83
C LYS A 41 -5.26 -6.83 4.41
N MET A 42 -4.49 -6.26 3.49
CA MET A 42 -4.93 -6.12 2.09
C MET A 42 -5.22 -7.47 1.42
N LYS A 43 -4.41 -8.51 1.70
CA LYS A 43 -4.68 -9.86 1.18
C LYS A 43 -5.96 -10.45 1.73
N ARG A 44 -6.20 -10.31 3.04
CA ARG A 44 -7.44 -10.79 3.67
C ARG A 44 -8.67 -10.07 3.13
N GLU A 45 -8.60 -8.75 2.98
CA GLU A 45 -9.70 -7.96 2.41
C GLU A 45 -10.01 -8.41 0.97
N GLN A 46 -8.99 -8.64 0.14
CA GLN A 46 -9.19 -9.17 -1.21
C GLN A 46 -9.84 -10.56 -1.23
N GLU A 47 -9.44 -11.45 -0.32
CA GLU A 47 -10.05 -12.77 -0.19
C GLU A 47 -11.51 -12.70 0.26
N ILE A 48 -11.83 -11.81 1.21
CA ILE A 48 -13.20 -11.59 1.68
C ILE A 48 -14.06 -11.06 0.53
N SER A 49 -13.63 -10.01 -0.16
CA SER A 49 -14.38 -9.46 -1.30
C SER A 49 -14.59 -10.48 -2.42
N ARG A 50 -13.61 -11.36 -2.69
CA ARG A 50 -13.77 -12.46 -3.67
C ARG A 50 -14.87 -13.43 -3.27
N ARG A 51 -14.96 -13.78 -1.98
CA ARG A 51 -15.99 -14.69 -1.46
C ARG A 51 -17.38 -14.05 -1.51
N GLU A 52 -17.48 -12.77 -1.17
CA GLU A 52 -18.72 -12.00 -1.25
C GLU A 52 -19.22 -11.91 -2.69
N ILE A 53 -18.34 -11.58 -3.64
CA ILE A 53 -18.69 -11.53 -5.07
C ILE A 53 -19.15 -12.90 -5.55
N ALA A 54 -18.47 -13.99 -5.16
CA ALA A 54 -18.88 -15.34 -5.52
C ALA A 54 -20.27 -15.72 -4.95
N ALA A 55 -20.59 -15.26 -3.73
CA ALA A 55 -21.91 -15.44 -3.14
C ALA A 55 -22.99 -14.69 -3.93
N TYR A 56 -22.73 -13.44 -4.33
CA TYR A 56 -23.67 -12.66 -5.14
C TYR A 56 -23.92 -13.28 -6.53
N VAL A 57 -22.89 -13.89 -7.13
CA VAL A 57 -23.06 -14.65 -8.39
C VAL A 57 -23.92 -15.90 -8.15
N ALA A 58 -23.68 -16.65 -7.07
CA ALA A 58 -24.44 -17.85 -6.74
C ALA A 58 -25.92 -17.55 -6.41
N GLU A 59 -26.18 -16.41 -5.78
CA GLU A 59 -27.52 -15.89 -5.51
C GLU A 59 -28.22 -15.33 -6.75
N GLY A 60 -27.47 -15.11 -7.84
CA GLY A 60 -27.96 -14.49 -9.08
C GLY A 60 -28.23 -12.99 -8.95
N SER A 61 -27.75 -12.34 -7.89
CA SER A 61 -27.89 -10.89 -7.68
C SER A 61 -26.90 -10.08 -8.53
N ILE A 62 -25.83 -10.72 -9.02
CA ILE A 62 -24.87 -10.14 -9.96
C ILE A 62 -24.56 -11.13 -11.09
N SER A 63 -24.33 -10.65 -12.31
CA SER A 63 -23.92 -11.49 -13.43
C SER A 63 -22.46 -11.95 -13.29
N ALA A 64 -22.11 -13.09 -13.91
CA ALA A 64 -20.73 -13.58 -13.89
C ALA A 64 -19.77 -12.59 -14.57
N GLU A 65 -20.25 -11.92 -15.62
CA GLU A 65 -19.50 -10.89 -16.37
C GLU A 65 -19.24 -9.65 -15.51
N ASP A 66 -20.23 -9.22 -14.71
CA ASP A 66 -20.07 -8.09 -13.79
C ASP A 66 -19.14 -8.42 -12.63
N ALA A 67 -19.20 -9.65 -12.12
CA ALA A 67 -18.27 -10.14 -11.10
C ALA A 67 -16.82 -10.16 -11.62
N GLU A 68 -16.59 -10.61 -12.85
CA GLU A 68 -15.26 -10.56 -13.48
C GLU A 68 -14.75 -9.12 -13.57
N SER A 69 -15.61 -8.21 -14.01
CA SER A 69 -15.33 -6.77 -14.13
C SER A 69 -14.94 -6.12 -12.79
N LEU A 70 -15.52 -6.57 -11.67
CA LEU A 70 -15.21 -6.10 -10.32
C LEU A 70 -13.91 -6.71 -9.76
N LEU A 71 -13.58 -7.94 -10.14
CA LEU A 71 -12.38 -8.64 -9.70
C LEU A 71 -11.13 -8.22 -10.48
N GLN A 72 -11.28 -7.68 -11.69
CA GLN A 72 -10.17 -7.21 -12.49
C GLN A 72 -9.53 -5.94 -11.87
N PRO A 73 -8.20 -5.92 -11.67
CA PRO A 73 -7.49 -4.74 -11.18
C PRO A 73 -7.50 -3.66 -12.26
N ARG A 74 -8.41 -2.68 -12.13
CA ARG A 74 -8.41 -1.50 -13.01
C ARG A 74 -7.49 -0.44 -12.43
N PRO A 75 -6.62 0.19 -13.24
CA PRO A 75 -5.84 1.32 -12.79
C PRO A 75 -6.76 2.42 -12.27
N TRP A 76 -6.36 3.10 -11.19
CA TRP A 76 -7.17 4.14 -10.55
C TRP A 76 -7.55 5.28 -11.53
N PHE A 77 -6.70 5.56 -12.54
CA PHE A 77 -6.97 6.54 -13.60
C PHE A 77 -8.01 6.07 -14.64
N SER A 78 -8.31 4.77 -14.71
CA SER A 78 -9.30 4.20 -15.64
C SER A 78 -10.74 4.43 -15.18
N ARG A 79 -10.97 4.90 -13.95
CA ARG A 79 -12.32 5.12 -13.40
C ARG A 79 -12.88 6.52 -13.65
N GLY A 80 -12.09 7.44 -14.19
CA GLY A 80 -12.55 8.80 -14.49
C GLY A 80 -13.09 8.93 -15.92
N LYS A 81 -14.13 9.76 -16.10
CA LYS A 81 -14.63 10.23 -17.42
C LYS A 81 -13.51 10.77 -18.33
N THR A 82 -12.36 11.13 -17.75
CA THR A 82 -11.14 11.58 -18.43
C THR A 82 -10.50 10.50 -19.29
N ALA A 83 -10.49 9.23 -18.86
CA ALA A 83 -9.91 8.14 -19.64
C ALA A 83 -10.72 7.85 -20.92
N GLU A 84 -12.04 8.00 -20.83
CA GLU A 84 -12.94 7.87 -21.98
C GLU A 84 -12.74 9.00 -22.99
N LYS A 85 -12.64 10.25 -22.50
CA LYS A 85 -12.32 11.42 -23.34
C LYS A 85 -10.94 11.33 -24.01
N ILE A 86 -9.93 10.78 -23.33
CA ILE A 86 -8.60 10.56 -23.92
C ILE A 86 -8.67 9.46 -24.98
N LYS A 87 -9.43 8.38 -24.74
CA LYS A 87 -9.61 7.31 -25.73
C LYS A 87 -10.35 7.79 -26.98
N GLU A 88 -11.35 8.66 -26.82
CA GLU A 88 -12.02 9.34 -27.94
C GLU A 88 -11.06 10.27 -28.69
N ALA A 89 -10.30 11.10 -27.98
CA ALA A 89 -9.32 12.00 -28.59
C ALA A 89 -8.23 11.25 -29.37
N CYS A 90 -7.74 10.12 -28.86
CA CYS A 90 -6.75 9.30 -29.57
C CYS A 90 -7.34 8.54 -30.76
N ARG A 91 -8.61 8.11 -30.72
CA ARG A 91 -9.27 7.52 -31.91
C ARG A 91 -9.46 8.54 -33.04
N GLY A 92 -9.66 9.81 -32.71
CA GLY A 92 -9.74 10.89 -33.70
C GLY A 92 -8.40 11.22 -34.39
N LEU A 93 -7.27 10.84 -33.78
CA LEU A 93 -5.92 11.13 -34.29
C LEU A 93 -5.29 9.98 -35.10
N GLY A 94 -5.86 8.77 -35.04
CA GLY A 94 -5.35 7.59 -35.76
C GLY A 94 -5.90 7.41 -37.19
N GLY A 95 -6.56 8.44 -37.75
CA GLY A 95 -7.19 8.44 -39.07
C GLY A 95 -6.58 9.47 -40.04
N LEU A 96 -5.27 9.70 -39.96
CA LEU A 96 -4.48 10.47 -40.93
C LEU A 96 -3.34 9.61 -41.45
#